data_AF-A0A0R2U1X0-F1
#
_entry.id   AF-A0A0R2U1X0-F1
#
_cell.length_a   1.000
_cell.length_b   1.000
_cell.length_c   1.000
_cell.angle_alpha   90.00
_cell.angle_beta   90.00
_cell.angle_gamma   90.00
#
_symmetry.space_group_name_H-M   'P 1'
#
loop_
_entity.id
_entity.type
_entity.pdbx_description
1 polymer ?
#
loop_
_entity_poly.entity_id
_entity_poly.type
_entity_poly.pdbx_seq_one_letter_code
_entity_poly.pdbx_strand_id
1 'polypeptide(L)' 'VSAVVEGEEHYITDEKGKFLRSVNLIELQKLLQNLPTIKSVLRHTSAYDEMIGGPEKISSNLLEVPLADNELY' A
#
# COMPACT_ATOMS: atom_id res chain seq x y z
N VAL A 1 1.01 5.94 1.40
CA VAL A 1 1.44 5.15 0.22
C VAL A 1 2.94 4.96 0.28
N SER A 2 3.45 3.78 -0.07
CA SER A 2 4.87 3.49 -0.18
C SER A 2 5.21 2.98 -1.58
N ALA A 3 6.49 3.11 -1.96
CA ALA A 3 7.07 2.51 -3.14
C ALA A 3 8.35 1.78 -2.75
N VAL A 4 8.65 0.68 -3.43
CA VAL A 4 9.92 -0.02 -3.29
C VAL A 4 10.84 0.47 -4.40
N VAL A 5 11.95 1.10 -4.02
CA VAL A 5 12.97 1.62 -4.94
C VAL A 5 14.29 0.98 -4.56
N GLU A 6 14.96 0.35 -5.52
CA GLU A 6 16.24 -0.36 -5.28
C GLU A 6 16.19 -1.42 -4.15
N GLY A 7 15.01 -1.99 -3.89
CA GLY A 7 14.80 -2.99 -2.84
C GLY A 7 14.47 -2.41 -1.46
N GLU A 8 14.50 -1.09 -1.30
CA GLU A 8 14.14 -0.40 -0.08
C GLU A 8 12.73 0.19 -0.16
N GLU A 9 11.98 0.06 0.93
CA GLU A 9 10.62 0.62 1.03
C GLU A 9 10.69 2.07 1.52
N HIS A 10 10.14 2.98 0.71
CA HIS A 10 10.07 4.40 1.01
C HIS A 10 8.64 4.90 1.02
N TYR A 11 8.32 5.79 1.96
CA TYR A 11 7.06 6.51 1.95
C TYR A 11 7.09 7.67 0.95
N ILE A 12 6.00 7.84 0.23
CA ILE A 12 5.85 8.92 -0.75
C ILE A 12 5.28 10.16 -0.04
N THR A 13 5.89 11.32 -0.28
CA THR A 13 5.40 12.63 0.17
C THR A 13 5.15 13.56 -1.01
N ASP A 14 4.33 14.57 -0.80
CA ASP A 14 4.27 15.73 -1.69
C ASP A 14 5.51 16.65 -1.50
N GLU A 15 5.61 17.69 -2.32
CA GLU A 15 6.69 18.68 -2.27
C GLU A 15 6.75 19.46 -0.94
N LYS A 16 5.67 19.42 -0.15
CA LYS A 16 5.58 20.07 1.17
C LYS A 16 5.89 19.10 2.32
N GLY A 17 6.32 17.87 2.00
CA GLY A 17 6.66 16.83 2.97
C GLY A 17 5.45 16.13 3.59
N LYS A 18 4.23 16.33 3.05
CA LYS A 18 3.04 15.64 3.54
C LYS A 18 2.94 14.26 2.89
N PHE A 19 2.73 13.23 3.70
CA PHE A 19 2.54 11.87 3.18
C PHE A 19 1.38 11.77 2.20
N LEU A 20 1.63 11.14 1.07
CA LEU A 20 0.62 10.79 0.08
C LEU A 20 -0.34 9.76 0.69
N ARG A 21 -1.60 10.18 0.87
CA ARG A 21 -2.69 9.35 1.38
C ARG A 21 -4.02 9.85 0.80
N SER A 22 -4.90 8.93 0.44
CA SER A 22 -6.33 9.21 0.26
C SER A 22 -7.14 8.07 0.89
N VAL A 23 -8.37 8.37 1.25
CA VAL A 23 -9.39 7.38 1.65
C VAL A 23 -9.97 6.64 0.44
N ASN A 24 -9.82 7.22 -0.76
CA ASN A 24 -10.31 6.64 -2.01
C ASN A 24 -9.14 6.07 -2.82
N LEU A 25 -9.23 4.77 -3.13
CA LEU A 25 -8.22 4.07 -3.91
C LEU A 25 -8.08 4.62 -5.34
N ILE A 26 -9.21 5.02 -5.96
CA ILE A 26 -9.22 5.56 -7.33
C ILE A 26 -8.46 6.90 -7.36
N GLU A 27 -8.62 7.75 -6.36
CA GLU A 27 -7.86 9.01 -6.28
C GLU A 27 -6.35 8.76 -6.17
N LEU A 28 -5.92 7.73 -5.42
CA LEU A 28 -4.52 7.35 -5.36
C LEU A 28 -4.01 6.83 -6.71
N GLN A 29 -4.80 6.02 -7.42
CA GLN A 29 -4.45 5.56 -8.76
C GLN A 29 -4.28 6.74 -9.73
N LYS A 30 -5.20 7.71 -9.72
CA LYS A 30 -5.07 8.94 -10.52
C LYS A 30 -3.78 9.71 -10.24
N LEU A 31 -3.40 9.84 -8.96
CA LEU A 31 -2.17 10.54 -8.57
C LEU A 31 -0.90 9.81 -9.04
N LEU A 32 -0.98 8.49 -9.20
CA LEU A 32 0.14 7.62 -9.58
C LEU A 32 0.09 7.17 -11.05
N GLN A 33 -0.92 7.60 -11.83
CA GLN A 33 -1.17 7.10 -13.19
C GLN A 33 0.01 7.28 -14.15
N ASN A 34 0.80 8.35 -13.95
CA ASN A 34 1.94 8.65 -14.79
C ASN A 34 3.23 7.98 -14.30
N LEU A 35 3.17 7.23 -13.20
CA LEU A 35 4.31 6.54 -12.62
C LEU A 35 4.37 5.11 -13.16
N PRO A 36 5.37 4.76 -13.99
CA PRO A 36 5.52 3.40 -14.47
C PRO A 36 5.87 2.51 -13.28
N THR A 37 4.94 1.65 -12.86
CA THR A 37 5.14 0.68 -11.78
C THR A 37 5.08 -0.73 -12.32
N ILE A 38 6.00 -1.58 -11.89
CA ILE A 38 6.03 -3.00 -12.29
C ILE A 38 4.89 -3.78 -11.61
N LYS A 39 4.59 -3.40 -10.36
CA LYS A 39 3.54 -4.02 -9.54
C LYS A 39 2.95 -2.95 -8.63
N SER A 40 1.62 -2.88 -8.58
CA SER A 40 0.88 -2.10 -7.59
C SER A 40 -0.01 -3.05 -6.79
N VAL A 41 0.02 -2.90 -5.46
CA VAL A 41 -0.73 -3.76 -4.53
C VAL A 41 -1.34 -2.92 -3.43
N LEU A 42 -2.52 -3.33 -2.96
CA LEU A 42 -3.08 -2.90 -1.70
C LEU A 42 -2.61 -3.88 -0.62
N ARG A 43 -1.93 -3.37 0.41
CA ARG A 43 -1.47 -4.14 1.56
C ARG A 43 -2.42 -3.96 2.73
N HIS A 44 -2.82 -5.07 3.35
CA HIS A 44 -3.62 -5.08 4.57
C HIS A 44 -2.98 -5.98 5.62
N THR A 45 -2.91 -5.52 6.86
CA THR A 45 -2.50 -6.31 8.03
C THR A 45 -3.66 -6.28 9.01
N SER A 46 -4.04 -7.44 9.53
CA SER A 46 -5.13 -7.53 10.51
C SER A 46 -4.54 -7.65 11.91
N ALA A 47 -5.16 -6.99 12.89
CA ALA A 47 -4.82 -7.19 14.30
C ALA A 47 -5.54 -8.41 14.92
N TYR A 48 -6.06 -9.31 14.07
CA TYR A 48 -6.99 -10.36 14.51
C TYR A 48 -6.29 -11.31 15.46
N ASP A 49 -5.12 -11.82 15.07
CA ASP A 49 -4.35 -12.80 15.83
C ASP A 49 -4.00 -12.26 17.24
N GLU A 50 -3.68 -10.97 17.39
CA GLU A 50 -3.44 -10.34 18.71
C GLU A 50 -4.72 -10.20 19.54
N MET A 51 -5.86 -9.94 18.90
CA MET A 51 -7.14 -9.70 19.59
C MET A 51 -7.82 -10.98 20.10
N ILE A 52 -7.51 -12.15 19.53
CA ILE A 52 -8.05 -13.44 20.00
C ILE A 52 -7.17 -14.16 21.03
N GLY A 53 -6.08 -13.53 21.49
CA GLY A 53 -5.19 -14.09 22.51
C GLY A 53 -4.47 -15.37 22.06
N GLY A 54 -4.28 -15.52 20.74
CA GLY A 54 -3.52 -16.64 20.17
C GLY A 54 -2.03 -16.54 20.48
N PRO A 55 -1.26 -17.62 20.26
CA PRO A 55 0.19 -17.57 20.36
C PRO A 55 0.76 -16.55 19.37
N GLU A 56 1.87 -15.89 19.72
CA GLU A 56 2.60 -15.03 18.78
C GLU A 56 2.92 -15.81 17.50
N LYS A 57 2.44 -15.30 16.35
CA LYS A 57 2.87 -15.83 15.06
C LYS A 57 4.20 -15.21 14.68
N ILE A 58 5.14 -16.07 14.29
CA ILE A 58 6.47 -15.70 13.79
C ILE A 58 6.36 -15.05 12.39
N SER A 59 5.26 -15.30 11.66
CA SER A 59 5.02 -14.79 10.30
C SER A 59 3.99 -13.69 10.26
N SER A 60 4.24 -12.66 9.44
CA SER A 60 3.28 -11.58 9.17
C SER A 60 2.00 -12.11 8.50
N ASN A 61 0.85 -11.56 8.87
CA ASN A 61 -0.45 -11.81 8.25
C ASN A 61 -0.78 -10.82 7.11
N LEU A 62 0.25 -10.20 6.55
CA LEU A 62 0.14 -9.23 5.46
C LEU A 62 -0.50 -9.89 4.23
N LEU A 63 -1.61 -9.31 3.79
CA LEU A 63 -2.31 -9.66 2.56
C LEU A 63 -2.01 -8.61 1.49
N GLU A 64 -1.50 -9.05 0.34
CA GLU A 64 -1.37 -8.21 -0.86
C GLU A 64 -2.52 -8.50 -1.83
N VAL A 65 -3.24 -7.46 -2.22
CA VAL A 65 -4.25 -7.52 -3.29
C VAL A 65 -3.70 -6.76 -4.50
N PRO A 66 -3.45 -7.41 -5.64
CA PRO A 66 -3.01 -6.73 -6.85
C PRO A 66 -4.02 -5.66 -7.29
N LEU A 67 -3.51 -4.48 -7.62
CA LEU A 67 -4.30 -3.40 -8.21
C LEU A 67 -4.06 -3.39 -9.71
N ALA A 68 -5.03 -3.87 -10.48
CA ALA A 68 -5.03 -3.60 -11.91
C ALA A 68 -5.41 -2.13 -12.14
N ASP A 69 -4.80 -1.51 -13.15
CA ASP A 69 -5.31 -0.25 -13.65
C ASP A 69 -6.54 -0.54 -14.50
N ASN A 70 -7.71 -0.15 -13.99
CA ASN A 70 -8.98 -0.34 -14.66
C ASN A 70 -9.44 0.94 -15.38
N GLU A 71 -8.59 1.99 -15.44
CA GLU A 71 -8.84 3.27 -16.11
C GLU A 71 -10.18 3.93 -15.72
N LEU A 72 -10.63 3.73 -14.48
CA LEU A 72 -11.93 4.21 -13.98
C LEU A 72 -11.92 5.70 -13.62
N TYR A 73 -11.05 6.50 -14.24
CA TYR A 73 -10.75 7.86 -13.83
C TYR A 73 -10.91 8.93 -14.89
#